data_AF-A0A1Z8RFL6-F1
#
_entry.id   AF-A0A1Z8RFL6-F1
#
_cell.length_a   1.000
_cell.length_b   1.000
_cell.length_c   1.000
_cell.angle_alpha   90.00
_cell.angle_beta   90.00
_cell.angle_gamma   90.00
#
_symmetry.space_group_name_H-M   'P 1'
#
loop_
_entity.id
_entity.type
_entity.pdbx_description
1 polymer ?
#
loop_
_entity_poly.entity_id
_entity_poly.type
_entity_poly.pdbx_seq_one_letter_code
_entity_poly.pdbx_strand_id
1 'polypeptide(L)' 'MTLKQRRRHSELMAQFEKMKKDPYLQPPPDYEIGADPEEDKKYTSAFSAMNALLEEIQKLEEKSREGN' A
#
# COMPACT_ATOMS: atom_id res chain seq x y z
N MET A 1 -1.38 6.38 -20.50
CA MET A 1 -2.50 6.40 -19.54
C MET A 1 -3.61 7.26 -20.08
N THR A 2 -4.85 6.77 -20.06
CA THR A 2 -6.05 7.58 -20.33
C THR A 2 -6.37 8.53 -19.16
N LEU A 3 -7.23 9.53 -19.39
CA LEU A 3 -7.67 10.46 -18.34
C LEU A 3 -8.32 9.73 -17.15
N LYS A 4 -9.08 8.65 -17.40
CA LYS A 4 -9.69 7.82 -16.35
C LYS A 4 -8.62 7.08 -15.52
N GLN A 5 -7.59 6.53 -16.17
CA GLN A 5 -6.47 5.87 -15.48
C GLN A 5 -5.66 6.85 -14.63
N ARG A 6 -5.39 8.06 -15.14
CA ARG A 6 -4.65 9.09 -14.38
C ARG A 6 -5.41 9.55 -13.13
N ARG A 7 -6.74 9.72 -13.22
CA ARG A 7 -7.59 10.03 -12.06
C ARG A 7 -7.52 8.93 -11.00
N ARG A 8 -7.68 7.67 -11.43
CA ARG A 8 -7.58 6.51 -10.53
C ARG A 8 -6.20 6.40 -9.88
N HIS A 9 -5.13 6.64 -10.64
CA HIS A 9 -3.77 6.67 -10.11
C HIS A 9 -3.59 7.76 -9.03
N SER A 10 -4.14 8.96 -9.25
CA SER A 10 -4.10 10.03 -8.23
C SER A 10 -4.87 9.68 -6.96
N GLU A 11 -6.02 9.00 -7.08
CA GLU A 11 -6.78 8.49 -5.93
C GLU A 11 -5.98 7.44 -5.14
N LEU A 12 -5.35 6.49 -5.82
CA LEU A 12 -4.53 5.47 -5.20
C LEU A 12 -3.29 6.06 -4.53
N MET A 13 -2.63 7.04 -5.16
CA MET A 13 -1.52 7.76 -4.54
C MET A 13 -1.95 8.54 -3.30
N ALA A 14 -3.15 9.14 -3.28
CA ALA A 14 -3.68 9.79 -2.09
C ALA A 14 -3.99 8.78 -0.96
N GLN A 15 -4.43 7.57 -1.30
CA GLN A 15 -4.61 6.49 -0.32
C GLN A 15 -3.27 5.97 0.20
N PHE A 16 -2.26 5.84 -0.67
CA PHE A 16 -0.90 5.48 -0.28
C PHE A 16 -0.29 6.48 0.71
N GLU A 17 -0.43 7.78 0.44
CA GLU A 17 0.07 8.83 1.34
C GLU A 17 -0.63 8.84 2.71
N LYS A 18 -1.91 8.44 2.77
CA LYS A 18 -2.60 8.23 4.04
C LYS A 18 -2.08 6.99 4.75
N MET A 19 -1.91 5.89 4.01
CA MET A 19 -1.47 4.61 4.56
C MET A 19 -0.04 4.71 5.10
N LYS A 20 0.85 5.46 4.44
CA LYS A 20 2.21 5.76 4.94
C LYS A 20 2.28 6.38 6.34
N LYS A 21 1.22 7.04 6.80
CA LYS A 21 1.12 7.63 8.14
C LYS A 21 0.63 6.63 9.19
N ASP A 22 0.31 5.41 8.76
CA ASP A 22 -0.11 4.33 9.64
C ASP A 22 1.08 3.89 10.51
N PRO A 23 0.98 3.97 11.85
CA PRO A 23 2.04 3.54 12.75
C PRO A 23 2.37 2.05 12.60
N TYR A 24 1.44 1.23 12.07
CA TYR A 24 1.66 -0.20 11.83
C TYR A 24 2.47 -0.50 10.57
N LEU A 25 2.95 0.52 9.83
CA LEU A 25 3.91 0.35 8.74
C LEU A 25 5.34 0.70 9.14
N GLN A 26 5.51 1.31 10.31
CA GLN A 26 6.80 1.64 10.89
C GLN A 26 6.87 1.00 12.27
N PRO A 27 7.19 -0.30 12.35
CA PRO A 27 7.36 -0.96 13.62
C PRO A 27 8.39 -0.17 14.46
N PRO A 28 8.08 0.12 15.73
CA PRO A 28 9.00 0.81 16.60
C PRO A 28 10.22 -0.08 16.85
N PRO A 29 11.37 0.49 17.23
CA PRO A 29 12.62 -0.26 17.35
C PRO A 29 12.62 -1.33 18.45
N ASP A 30 11.64 -1.28 19.35
CA ASP A 30 11.37 -2.24 20.42
C ASP A 30 10.35 -3.34 20.04
N TYR A 31 9.82 -3.30 18.81
CA TYR A 31 8.90 -4.34 18.32
C TYR A 31 9.67 -5.62 17.98
N GLU A 32 9.34 -6.70 18.70
CA GLU A 32 9.82 -8.05 18.43
C GLU A 32 8.70 -8.89 17.80
N ILE A 33 8.99 -9.43 16.61
CA ILE A 33 8.08 -10.36 15.92
C ILE A 33 7.89 -11.60 16.80
N GLY A 34 6.63 -11.94 17.11
CA GLY A 34 6.27 -13.08 17.94
C GLY A 34 6.11 -12.76 19.43
N ALA A 35 6.35 -11.52 19.86
CA ALA A 35 6.11 -11.09 21.24
C ALA A 35 4.62 -10.92 21.54
N ASP A 36 3.86 -10.38 20.59
CA ASP A 36 2.39 -10.26 20.67
C ASP A 36 1.74 -10.68 19.34
N PRO A 37 1.08 -11.85 19.28
CA PRO A 37 0.42 -12.33 18.07
C PRO A 37 -0.78 -11.48 17.63
N GLU A 38 -1.37 -10.65 18.49
CA GLU A 38 -2.39 -9.68 18.09
C GLU A 38 -1.76 -8.45 17.43
N GLU A 39 -0.62 -8.00 17.93
CA GLU A 39 0.11 -6.88 17.38
C GLU A 39 0.75 -7.24 16.03
N ASP A 40 1.35 -8.42 15.93
CA ASP A 40 1.89 -8.99 14.69
C ASP A 40 0.85 -9.04 13.58
N LYS A 41 -0.41 -9.36 13.91
CA LYS A 41 -1.52 -9.35 12.94
C LYS A 41 -1.81 -7.95 12.42
N LYS A 42 -1.72 -6.91 13.26
CA LYS A 42 -1.94 -5.52 12.83
C LYS A 42 -0.85 -5.06 11.89
N TYR A 43 0.41 -5.32 12.24
CA TYR A 43 1.56 -5.06 11.36
C TYR A 43 1.42 -5.80 10.02
N THR A 44 1.17 -7.12 10.08
CA THR A 44 0.99 -7.95 8.88
C THR A 44 -0.17 -7.45 8.01
N SER A 45 -1.29 -7.08 8.61
CA SER A 45 -2.45 -6.55 7.89
C SER A 45 -2.15 -5.20 7.25
N ALA A 46 -1.43 -4.31 7.93
CA ALA A 46 -1.05 -3.01 7.40
C ALA A 46 -0.10 -3.15 6.20
N PHE A 47 0.93 -4.00 6.33
CA PHE A 47 1.84 -4.32 5.21
C PHE A 47 1.11 -4.98 4.04
N SER A 48 0.18 -5.90 4.31
CA SER A 48 -0.63 -6.55 3.27
C SER A 48 -1.51 -5.55 2.53
N ALA A 49 -2.17 -4.64 3.26
CA ALA A 49 -2.98 -3.58 2.66
C ALA A 49 -2.13 -2.64 1.79
N MET A 50 -0.92 -2.28 2.24
CA MET A 50 -0.01 -1.44 1.45
C MET A 50 0.48 -2.15 0.20
N ASN A 51 0.85 -3.43 0.28
CA ASN A 51 1.27 -4.22 -0.87
C ASN A 51 0.14 -4.36 -1.90
N ALA A 52 -1.10 -4.63 -1.46
CA ALA A 52 -2.25 -4.70 -2.35
C ALA A 52 -2.49 -3.38 -3.11
N LEU A 53 -2.30 -2.25 -2.42
CA LEU A 53 -2.44 -0.93 -3.02
C LEU A 53 -1.33 -0.62 -4.03
N LEU A 54 -0.07 -0.98 -3.70
CA LEU A 54 1.07 -0.86 -4.62
C LEU A 54 0.89 -1.74 -5.86
N GLU A 55 0.38 -2.97 -5.71
CA GLU A 55 0.04 -3.83 -6.84
C GLU A 55 -1.04 -3.20 -7.73
N GLU A 56 -2.06 -2.55 -7.17
CA GLU A 56 -3.10 -1.90 -7.98
C GLU A 56 -2.52 -0.73 -8.79
N ILE A 57 -1.62 0.05 -8.19
CA ILE A 57 -0.89 1.13 -8.87
C ILE A 57 -0.03 0.54 -10.00
N GLN A 58 0.75 -0.50 -9.72
CA GLN A 58 1.62 -1.14 -10.69
C GLN A 58 0.82 -1.73 -11.86
N LYS A 59 -0.28 -2.43 -11.60
CA LYS A 59 -1.19 -2.96 -12.65
C LYS A 59 -1.78 -1.85 -13.52
N LEU A 60 -2.09 -0.69 -12.95
CA LEU A 60 -2.55 0.48 -13.72
C LEU A 60 -1.45 1.06 -14.61
N GLU A 61 -0.21 1.08 -14.13
CA GLU A 61 0.96 1.53 -14.89
C GLU A 61 1.31 0.55 -16.01
N GLU A 62 1.28 -0.76 -15.76
CA GLU A 62 1.50 -1.81 -16.76
C GLU A 62 0.45 -1.75 -17.86
N LYS A 63 -0.84 -1.71 -17.51
CA LYS A 63 -1.93 -1.52 -18.49
C LYS A 63 -1.79 -0.23 -19.30
N SER A 64 -1.17 0.80 -18.72
CA SER A 64 -0.89 2.01 -19.46
C SER A 64 0.28 1.88 -20.43
N ARG A 65 1.27 1.03 -20.13
CA ARG A 65 2.43 0.80 -20.99
C ARG A 65 2.09 -0.14 -22.14
N GLU A 66 1.25 -1.15 -21.89
CA GLU A 66 0.79 -2.11 -22.89
C GLU A 66 -0.27 -1.57 -23.86
N GLY A 67 -0.99 -0.50 -23.46
CA GLY A 67 -2.04 0.12 -24.25
C GLY A 67 -1.59 1.25 -25.19
N ASN A 68 -0.31 1.30 -25.55
CA ASN A 68 0.30 2.29 -26.45
C ASN A 68 1.06 1.57 -27.57
#